data_AF-A0A7Z9KVG6-F1
#
_entry.id   AF-A0A7Z9KVG6-F1
#
_cell.length_a   1.000
_cell.length_b   1.000
_cell.length_c   1.000
_cell.angle_alpha   90.00
_cell.angle_beta   90.00
_cell.angle_gamma   90.00
#
_symmetry.space_group_name_H-M   'P 1'
#
loop_
_entity.id
_entity.type
_entity.pdbx_description
1 polymer ?
#
loop_
_entity_poly.entity_id
_entity_poly.type
_entity_poly.pdbx_seq_one_letter_code
_entity_poly.pdbx_strand_id
1 'polypeptide(L)'
;MADVDASGVLVSTRFHVIPLLNTAQTEGSLEEIKSDVNYTGAATSAGEYGTTFGPYQIASAKISAENQMSYAFVRSGGAIKAALPISKTCIGGGPYPLPKPVWLAAGDQVVAVANTSTDREVALSVCCASGRYACFSVTPTGAAQNELIHVISGQSLGQTLTGETIIAAFVSSEGSPEVISGSGVFILDGSDRVVGSVAATDTTTAAAHFQPNRIPVLLNTRAVVQTDA
;
A
#
# COMPACT_ATOMS: atom_id res chain seq x y z
N MET A 1 13.22 -17.92 -1.32
CA MET A 1 12.63 -16.62 -1.69
C MET A 1 13.74 -15.85 -2.37
N ALA A 2 13.47 -15.25 -3.52
CA ALA A 2 14.49 -14.55 -4.28
C ALA A 2 14.59 -13.10 -3.78
N ASP A 3 15.72 -12.48 -4.07
CA ASP A 3 15.85 -11.04 -3.95
C ASP A 3 15.44 -10.42 -5.28
N VAL A 4 14.67 -9.34 -5.23
CA VAL A 4 14.20 -8.59 -6.41
C VAL A 4 14.58 -7.12 -6.29
N ASP A 5 14.74 -6.46 -7.44
CA ASP A 5 14.92 -5.01 -7.43
C ASP A 5 13.57 -4.32 -7.17
N ALA A 6 13.55 -3.46 -6.16
CA ALA A 6 12.45 -2.56 -5.85
C ALA A 6 12.89 -1.11 -6.03
N SER A 7 12.09 -0.33 -6.74
CA SER A 7 12.38 1.05 -7.08
C SER A 7 11.14 1.92 -6.88
N GLY A 8 11.32 3.23 -6.83
CA GLY A 8 10.18 4.11 -6.74
C GLY A 8 10.53 5.57 -6.80
N VAL A 9 9.49 6.38 -6.74
CA VAL A 9 9.62 7.83 -6.73
C VAL A 9 8.60 8.44 -5.78
N LEU A 10 9.06 9.39 -4.97
CA LEU A 10 8.19 10.32 -4.26
C LEU A 10 8.33 11.69 -4.91
N VAL A 11 7.21 12.39 -5.10
CA VAL A 11 7.20 13.75 -5.63
C VAL A 11 6.45 14.64 -4.66
N SER A 12 7.07 15.76 -4.30
CA SER A 12 6.48 16.73 -3.37
C SER A 12 5.48 17.68 -4.06
N THR A 13 4.69 18.40 -3.26
CA THR A 13 3.85 19.52 -3.72
C THR A 13 4.65 20.66 -4.39
N ARG A 14 5.98 20.68 -4.21
CA ARG A 14 6.92 21.63 -4.81
C ARG A 14 7.75 21.02 -5.94
N PHE A 15 7.38 19.85 -6.44
CA PHE A 15 8.07 19.12 -7.52
C PHE A 15 9.52 18.70 -7.24
N HIS A 16 9.98 18.77 -5.99
CA HIS A 16 11.17 18.01 -5.58
C HIS A 16 10.88 16.52 -5.65
N VAL A 17 11.89 15.74 -6.02
CA VAL A 17 11.80 14.31 -6.31
C VAL A 17 12.79 13.53 -5.45
N ILE A 18 12.33 12.43 -4.87
CA ILE A 18 13.17 11.47 -4.16
C ILE A 18 13.17 10.17 -4.97
N PRO A 19 14.29 9.81 -5.64
CA PRO A 19 14.45 8.52 -6.28
C PRO A 19 14.74 7.46 -5.21
N LEU A 20 14.07 6.31 -5.30
CA LEU A 20 14.19 5.22 -4.34
C LEU A 20 14.64 3.94 -5.02
N LEU A 21 15.53 3.19 -4.37
CA LEU A 21 16.03 1.90 -4.84
C LEU A 21 16.41 0.98 -3.67
N ASN A 22 16.05 -0.30 -3.81
CA ASN A 22 16.57 -1.44 -3.05
C ASN A 22 16.83 -2.56 -4.07
N THR A 23 18.10 -2.92 -4.28
CA THR A 23 18.48 -3.94 -5.28
C THR A 23 18.56 -5.36 -4.71
N ALA A 24 18.07 -5.55 -3.48
CA ALA A 24 18.10 -6.82 -2.79
C ALA A 24 16.89 -6.92 -1.86
N GLN A 25 15.70 -6.59 -2.36
CA GLN A 25 14.48 -6.72 -1.57
C GLN A 25 14.09 -8.19 -1.51
N THR A 26 14.13 -8.78 -0.30
CA THR A 26 13.67 -10.16 -0.12
C THR A 26 12.16 -10.21 -0.40
N GLU A 27 11.71 -11.12 -1.26
CA GLU A 27 10.27 -11.29 -1.45
C GLU A 27 9.57 -11.69 -0.14
N GLY A 28 8.30 -11.32 0.06
CA GLY A 28 7.51 -11.63 1.26
C GLY A 28 7.99 -10.97 2.56
N SER A 29 9.07 -10.18 2.51
CA SER A 29 9.58 -9.42 3.65
C SER A 29 9.17 -7.94 3.56
N LEU A 30 9.01 -7.34 4.73
CA LEU A 30 8.74 -5.91 4.86
C LEU A 30 10.06 -5.15 5.02
N GLU A 31 10.53 -4.55 3.94
CA GLU A 31 11.85 -3.90 3.87
C GLU A 31 11.79 -2.43 3.48
N GLU A 32 12.80 -1.67 3.92
CA GLU A 32 12.94 -0.26 3.57
C GLU A 32 13.53 -0.09 2.17
N ILE A 33 12.92 0.76 1.36
CA ILE A 33 13.49 1.26 0.11
C ILE A 33 14.12 2.63 0.38
N LYS A 34 15.43 2.73 0.18
CA LYS A 34 16.22 3.93 0.49
C LYS A 34 16.40 4.82 -0.73
N SER A 35 16.96 6.01 -0.53
CA SER A 35 17.35 6.90 -1.62
C SER A 35 18.37 6.22 -2.54
N ASP A 36 18.18 6.35 -3.85
CA ASP A 36 19.05 5.70 -4.84
C ASP A 36 20.44 6.37 -4.88
N VAL A 37 21.47 5.61 -4.48
CA VAL A 37 22.86 6.06 -4.41
C VAL A 37 23.39 6.57 -5.76
N ASN A 38 22.87 6.07 -6.88
CA ASN A 38 23.29 6.51 -8.21
C ASN A 38 22.93 7.98 -8.49
N TYR A 39 21.92 8.52 -7.80
CA TYR A 39 21.46 9.90 -7.95
C TYR A 39 21.70 10.76 -6.70
N THR A 40 21.80 10.14 -5.52
CA THR A 40 21.91 10.87 -4.24
C THR A 40 23.29 10.79 -3.59
N GLY A 41 24.21 9.97 -4.13
CA GLY A 41 25.58 9.80 -3.63
C GLY A 41 25.70 8.94 -2.35
N ALA A 42 24.62 8.80 -1.57
CA ALA A 42 24.52 7.89 -0.44
C ALA A 42 23.08 7.39 -0.27
N ALA A 43 22.92 6.15 0.18
CA ALA A 43 21.62 5.56 0.51
C ALA A 43 21.19 5.99 1.93
N THR A 44 20.10 6.75 2.02
CA THR A 44 19.50 7.23 3.28
C THR A 44 17.99 6.99 3.26
N SER A 45 17.35 7.02 4.43
CA SER A 45 15.89 6.92 4.51
C SER A 45 15.22 8.07 3.76
N ALA A 46 14.05 7.83 3.17
CA ALA A 46 13.33 8.83 2.38
C ALA A 46 13.07 10.13 3.15
N GLY A 47 12.77 10.05 4.45
CA GLY A 47 12.59 11.21 5.31
C GLY A 47 13.88 12.01 5.52
N GLU A 48 15.02 11.35 5.64
CA GLU A 48 16.33 12.00 5.82
C GLU A 48 16.77 12.73 4.55
N TYR A 49 16.62 12.08 3.39
CA TYR A 49 16.92 12.74 2.12
C TYR A 49 15.91 13.86 1.80
N GLY A 50 14.62 13.62 2.05
CA GLY A 50 13.55 14.58 1.75
C GLY A 50 13.67 15.90 2.50
N THR A 51 14.12 15.88 3.75
CA THR A 51 14.30 17.10 4.57
C THR A 51 15.46 17.97 4.09
N THR A 52 16.37 17.47 3.25
CA THR A 52 17.42 18.29 2.61
C THR A 52 16.85 19.36 1.68
N PHE A 53 15.66 19.13 1.13
CA PHE A 53 14.91 20.10 0.32
C PHE A 53 14.10 21.10 1.17
N GLY A 54 14.20 21.02 2.51
CA GLY A 54 13.35 21.75 3.45
C GLY A 54 12.00 21.05 3.64
N PRO A 55 10.89 21.79 3.82
CA PRO A 55 9.56 21.20 3.99
C PRO A 55 9.15 20.35 2.78
N TYR A 56 9.10 19.03 2.97
CA TYR A 56 8.76 18.07 1.92
C TYR A 56 7.39 17.45 2.18
N GLN A 57 6.37 17.81 1.40
CA GLN A 57 5.04 17.22 1.47
C GLN A 57 4.80 16.31 0.27
N ILE A 58 4.67 15.01 0.47
CA ILE A 58 4.46 14.03 -0.61
C ILE A 58 3.09 14.29 -1.25
N ALA A 59 3.08 14.64 -2.54
CA ALA A 59 1.87 14.87 -3.32
C ALA A 59 1.50 13.67 -4.18
N SER A 60 2.50 12.97 -4.71
CA SER A 60 2.31 11.80 -5.54
C SER A 60 3.47 10.82 -5.38
N ALA A 61 3.19 9.54 -5.57
CA ALA A 61 4.19 8.49 -5.47
C ALA A 61 3.88 7.32 -6.42
N LYS A 62 4.90 6.52 -6.67
CA LYS A 62 4.76 5.19 -7.26
C LYS A 62 5.93 4.34 -6.78
N ILE A 63 5.62 3.18 -6.21
CA ILE A 63 6.60 2.19 -5.78
C ILE A 63 6.43 0.93 -6.63
N SER A 64 7.52 0.31 -7.05
CA SER A 64 7.48 -0.86 -7.92
C SER A 64 8.57 -1.87 -7.60
N ALA A 65 8.30 -3.13 -7.92
CA ALA A 65 9.28 -4.23 -7.85
C ALA A 65 9.32 -4.97 -9.19
N GLU A 66 10.46 -5.60 -9.50
CA GLU A 66 10.61 -6.44 -10.71
C GLU A 66 9.53 -7.50 -10.83
N ASN A 67 9.17 -8.13 -9.72
CA ASN A 67 8.04 -9.03 -9.63
C ASN A 67 6.75 -8.24 -9.37
N GLN A 68 6.13 -8.43 -8.21
CA GLN A 68 4.87 -7.77 -7.87
C GLN A 68 5.07 -7.03 -6.56
N MET A 69 4.53 -5.82 -6.48
CA MET A 69 4.53 -5.05 -5.25
C MET A 69 3.12 -5.19 -4.65
N SER A 70 3.03 -5.75 -3.44
CA SER A 70 1.75 -6.01 -2.77
C SER A 70 1.28 -4.80 -1.98
N TYR A 71 2.16 -4.12 -1.25
CA TYR A 71 1.86 -2.82 -0.66
C TYR A 71 3.13 -2.04 -0.34
N ALA A 72 2.99 -0.70 -0.30
CA ALA A 72 4.05 0.19 0.12
C ALA A 72 3.47 1.35 0.95
N PHE A 73 4.23 1.81 1.94
CA PHE A 73 3.83 2.92 2.78
C PHE A 73 5.02 3.67 3.38
N VAL A 74 4.77 4.92 3.79
CA VAL A 74 5.66 5.67 4.66
C VAL A 74 5.41 5.24 6.10
N ARG A 75 6.45 4.68 6.74
CA ARG A 75 6.46 4.36 8.17
C ARG A 75 7.07 5.51 8.97
N SER A 76 6.38 5.94 10.00
CA SER A 76 6.82 7.01 10.91
C SER A 76 6.50 6.63 12.34
N GLY A 77 7.51 6.56 13.22
CA GLY A 77 7.32 6.18 14.62
C GLY A 77 6.63 4.82 14.82
N GLY A 78 6.83 3.88 13.89
CA GLY A 78 6.19 2.57 13.92
C GLY A 78 4.74 2.53 13.42
N ALA A 79 4.18 3.65 12.92
CA ALA A 79 2.83 3.70 12.34
C ALA A 79 2.87 4.01 10.83
N ILE A 80 1.78 3.68 10.14
CA ILE A 80 1.57 4.05 8.73
C ILE A 80 1.20 5.52 8.66
N LYS A 81 2.05 6.32 8.03
CA LYS A 81 1.84 7.75 7.81
C LYS A 81 1.15 8.03 6.47
N ALA A 82 1.51 7.31 5.42
CA ALA A 82 0.83 7.33 4.13
C ALA A 82 0.98 6.00 3.41
N ALA A 83 -0.10 5.46 2.87
CA ALA A 83 -0.03 4.36 1.93
C ALA A 83 0.29 4.90 0.53
N LEU A 84 1.13 4.20 -0.23
CA LEU A 84 1.69 4.67 -1.50
C LEU A 84 1.19 3.81 -2.67
N PRO A 85 0.86 4.40 -3.83
CA PRO A 85 0.51 3.67 -5.04
C PRO A 85 1.63 2.71 -5.48
N ILE A 86 1.26 1.56 -6.04
CA ILE A 86 2.18 0.46 -6.35
C ILE A 86 1.96 -0.15 -7.73
N SER A 87 2.97 -0.84 -8.25
CA SER A 87 2.89 -1.64 -9.48
C SER A 87 4.04 -2.63 -9.59
N LYS A 88 4.00 -3.53 -10.58
CA LYS A 88 5.21 -4.13 -11.14
C LYS A 88 6.08 -3.07 -11.84
N THR A 89 7.38 -3.30 -11.92
CA THR A 89 8.31 -2.45 -12.68
C THR A 89 7.85 -2.32 -14.14
N CYS A 90 7.95 -1.12 -14.70
CA CYS A 90 7.46 -0.76 -16.04
C CYS A 90 5.94 -0.87 -16.28
N ILE A 91 5.12 -1.12 -15.25
CA ILE A 91 3.66 -1.13 -15.37
C ILE A 91 3.05 0.19 -14.87
N GLY A 92 2.18 0.80 -15.68
CA GLY A 92 1.48 2.06 -15.36
C GLY A 92 2.33 3.33 -15.47
N GLY A 93 1.72 4.44 -15.92
CA GLY A 93 2.40 5.70 -16.22
C GLY A 93 2.55 6.70 -15.07
N GLY A 94 2.57 6.25 -13.80
CA GLY A 94 2.68 7.12 -12.62
C GLY A 94 3.96 8.00 -12.59
N PRO A 95 4.10 8.89 -11.60
CA PRO A 95 3.54 8.81 -10.24
C PRO A 95 2.06 9.16 -10.13
N TYR A 96 1.38 8.59 -9.14
CA TYR A 96 -0.05 8.81 -8.90
C TYR A 96 -0.28 9.69 -7.67
N PRO A 97 -1.27 10.59 -7.69
CA PRO A 97 -1.55 11.51 -6.60
C PRO A 97 -2.01 10.77 -5.34
N LEU A 98 -1.57 11.26 -4.18
CA LEU A 98 -2.12 10.86 -2.89
C LEU A 98 -3.41 11.66 -2.62
N PRO A 99 -4.48 11.02 -2.13
CA PRO A 99 -5.73 11.70 -1.78
C PRO A 99 -5.51 12.85 -0.79
N LYS A 100 -4.58 12.65 0.15
CA LYS A 100 -4.17 13.65 1.14
C LYS A 100 -2.66 13.69 1.28
N PRO A 101 -2.00 14.75 0.79
CA PRO A 101 -0.55 14.91 0.90
C PRO A 101 -0.06 14.92 2.34
N VAL A 102 1.08 14.27 2.61
CA VAL A 102 1.67 14.15 3.97
C VAL A 102 3.06 14.76 4.04
N TRP A 103 3.38 15.40 5.16
CA TRP A 103 4.72 15.94 5.40
C TRP A 103 5.70 14.84 5.78
N LEU A 104 6.81 14.71 5.07
CA LEU A 104 7.94 13.91 5.52
C LEU A 104 8.66 14.61 6.67
N ALA A 105 9.12 13.80 7.61
CA ALA A 105 10.02 14.19 8.68
C ALA A 105 11.27 13.30 8.65
N ALA A 106 12.35 13.76 9.28
CA ALA A 106 13.54 12.94 9.47
C ALA A 106 13.16 11.65 10.24
N GLY A 107 13.72 10.52 9.82
CA GLY A 107 13.35 9.19 10.34
C GLY A 107 12.13 8.52 9.70
N ASP A 108 11.41 9.20 8.80
CA ASP A 108 10.38 8.55 7.98
C ASP A 108 11.01 7.61 6.96
N GLN A 109 10.50 6.38 6.87
CA GLN A 109 11.01 5.33 6.00
C GLN A 109 9.96 4.97 4.95
N VAL A 110 10.36 4.78 3.70
CA VAL A 110 9.49 4.12 2.72
C VAL A 110 9.73 2.63 2.84
N VAL A 111 8.67 1.89 3.12
CA VAL A 111 8.73 0.46 3.36
C VAL A 111 7.76 -0.21 2.40
N ALA A 112 8.16 -1.35 1.84
CA ALA A 112 7.35 -2.07 0.88
C ALA A 112 7.50 -3.59 1.03
N VAL A 113 6.51 -4.31 0.53
CA VAL A 113 6.55 -5.77 0.36
C VAL A 113 6.41 -6.08 -1.11
N ALA A 114 7.38 -6.82 -1.63
CA ALA A 114 7.33 -7.39 -2.95
C ALA A 114 7.12 -8.88 -2.79
N ASN A 115 6.31 -9.48 -3.65
CA ASN A 115 5.99 -10.88 -3.55
C ASN A 115 6.34 -11.64 -4.81
N THR A 116 6.45 -12.95 -4.61
CA THR A 116 6.58 -13.92 -5.68
C THR A 116 5.35 -13.89 -6.56
N SER A 117 5.50 -14.15 -7.86
CA SER A 117 4.36 -14.20 -8.79
C SER A 117 3.29 -15.26 -8.48
N THR A 118 3.61 -16.21 -7.59
CA THR A 118 2.71 -17.29 -7.14
C THR A 118 2.08 -17.00 -5.78
N ASP A 119 2.48 -15.92 -5.11
CA ASP A 119 1.84 -15.52 -3.87
C ASP A 119 0.41 -15.05 -4.15
N ARG A 120 -0.51 -15.37 -3.26
CA ARG A 120 -1.94 -15.06 -3.37
C ARG A 120 -2.29 -13.85 -2.50
N GLU A 121 -1.30 -13.03 -2.12
CA GLU A 121 -1.54 -11.92 -1.19
C GLU A 121 -2.50 -10.89 -1.81
N VAL A 122 -3.47 -10.49 -0.99
CA VAL A 122 -4.39 -9.41 -1.29
C VAL A 122 -4.17 -8.33 -0.26
N ALA A 123 -3.89 -7.10 -0.71
CA ALA A 123 -3.69 -5.98 0.19
C ALA A 123 -4.62 -4.82 -0.14
N LEU A 124 -5.19 -4.23 0.91
CA LEU A 124 -6.06 -3.07 0.88
C LEU A 124 -5.30 -1.89 1.49
N SER A 125 -5.13 -0.83 0.69
CA SER A 125 -4.59 0.45 1.14
C SER A 125 -5.68 1.51 1.17
N VAL A 126 -5.82 2.22 2.30
CA VAL A 126 -6.92 3.17 2.51
C VAL A 126 -6.44 4.55 2.97
N CYS A 127 -7.20 5.58 2.60
CA CYS A 127 -7.12 6.93 3.12
C CYS A 127 -8.46 7.33 3.73
N CYS A 128 -8.44 7.82 4.97
CA CYS A 128 -9.61 8.22 5.72
C CYS A 128 -9.88 9.72 5.63
N ALA A 129 -11.13 10.12 5.94
CA ALA A 129 -11.57 11.50 5.99
C ALA A 129 -10.74 12.37 6.96
N SER A 130 -10.16 11.79 8.03
CA SER A 130 -9.24 12.48 8.93
C SER A 130 -7.86 12.78 8.33
N GLY A 131 -7.48 12.11 7.23
CA GLY A 131 -6.10 12.09 6.72
C GLY A 131 -5.26 10.92 7.21
N ARG A 132 -5.83 10.03 8.01
CA ARG A 132 -5.19 8.78 8.41
C ARG A 132 -5.13 7.78 7.26
N TYR A 133 -3.99 7.12 7.11
CA TYR A 133 -3.80 6.01 6.19
C TYR A 133 -3.65 4.69 6.95
N ALA A 134 -3.96 3.59 6.29
CA ALA A 134 -3.72 2.24 6.79
C ALA A 134 -3.57 1.26 5.62
N CYS A 135 -2.86 0.17 5.87
CA CYS A 135 -2.74 -0.96 4.96
C CYS A 135 -3.15 -2.23 5.70
N PHE A 136 -3.90 -3.09 5.01
CA PHE A 136 -4.32 -4.39 5.49
C PHE A 136 -3.95 -5.43 4.45
N SER A 137 -3.55 -6.62 4.85
CA SER A 137 -3.32 -7.72 3.91
C SER A 137 -3.79 -9.05 4.46
N VAL A 138 -3.92 -10.01 3.55
CA VAL A 138 -4.15 -11.41 3.85
C VAL A 138 -3.55 -12.25 2.73
N THR A 139 -2.94 -13.37 3.09
CA THR A 139 -2.66 -14.47 2.17
C THR A 139 -3.75 -15.52 2.36
N PRO A 140 -4.74 -15.62 1.45
CA PRO A 140 -5.86 -16.55 1.58
C PRO A 140 -5.40 -18.01 1.73
N THR A 141 -6.10 -18.79 2.56
CA THR A 141 -5.84 -20.23 2.75
C THR A 141 -7.12 -21.04 2.54
N GLY A 142 -7.39 -21.39 1.28
CA GLY A 142 -8.53 -22.23 0.87
C GLY A 142 -9.81 -21.47 0.51
N ALA A 143 -10.86 -22.22 0.17
CA ALA A 143 -12.13 -21.69 -0.34
C ALA A 143 -13.04 -21.12 0.77
N ALA A 144 -12.72 -19.93 1.26
CA ALA A 144 -13.48 -19.27 2.34
C ALA A 144 -13.39 -17.74 2.25
N GLN A 145 -14.08 -17.07 3.19
CA GLN A 145 -13.84 -15.67 3.48
C GLN A 145 -12.53 -15.54 4.25
N ASN A 146 -11.63 -14.72 3.73
CA ASN A 146 -10.34 -14.41 4.34
C ASN A 146 -10.36 -12.94 4.76
N GLU A 147 -10.14 -12.67 6.05
CA GLU A 147 -10.14 -11.31 6.58
C GLU A 147 -8.78 -10.65 6.44
N LEU A 148 -8.76 -9.42 5.93
CA LEU A 148 -7.57 -8.60 5.85
C LEU A 148 -7.27 -7.96 7.21
N ILE A 149 -6.02 -8.10 7.67
CA ILE A 149 -5.55 -7.59 8.96
C ILE A 149 -4.51 -6.49 8.77
N HIS A 150 -4.44 -5.56 9.72
CA HIS A 150 -3.54 -4.40 9.61
C HIS A 150 -2.07 -4.85 9.63
N VAL A 151 -1.30 -4.45 8.62
CA VAL A 151 0.06 -4.98 8.36
C VAL A 151 1.09 -4.67 9.46
N ILE A 152 0.80 -3.71 10.34
CA ILE A 152 1.66 -3.39 11.50
C ILE A 152 1.10 -3.93 12.82
N SER A 153 -0.21 -3.78 13.07
CA SER A 153 -0.79 -4.02 14.40
C SER A 153 -1.51 -5.37 14.53
N GLY A 154 -1.72 -6.08 13.42
CA GLY A 154 -2.46 -7.34 13.36
C GLY A 154 -3.95 -7.21 13.73
N GLN A 155 -4.48 -5.99 13.84
CA GLN A 155 -5.88 -5.75 14.20
C GLN A 155 -6.78 -5.72 12.96
N SER A 156 -8.08 -5.93 13.16
CA SER A 156 -9.07 -5.82 12.07
C SER A 156 -9.23 -4.38 11.59
N LEU A 157 -9.91 -4.21 10.45
CA LEU A 157 -10.24 -2.89 9.91
C LEU A 157 -11.06 -2.07 10.90
N GLY A 158 -12.09 -2.65 11.49
CA GLY A 158 -12.95 -1.99 12.47
C GLY A 158 -12.17 -1.52 13.69
N GLN A 159 -11.36 -2.38 14.30
CA GLN A 159 -10.52 -2.01 15.46
C GLN A 159 -9.51 -0.91 15.12
N THR A 160 -8.93 -0.95 13.92
CA THR A 160 -7.93 0.03 13.48
C THR A 160 -8.58 1.37 13.17
N LEU A 161 -9.70 1.36 12.45
CA LEU A 161 -10.30 2.56 11.82
C LEU A 161 -11.67 2.96 12.42
N THR A 162 -12.01 2.51 13.62
CA THR A 162 -13.31 2.83 14.25
C THR A 162 -13.62 4.32 14.21
N GLY A 163 -14.81 4.67 13.69
CA GLY A 163 -15.29 6.05 13.62
C GLY A 163 -14.76 6.85 12.42
N GLU A 164 -13.91 6.26 11.59
CA GLU A 164 -13.44 6.88 10.35
C GLU A 164 -14.42 6.66 9.19
N THR A 165 -14.22 7.43 8.12
CA THR A 165 -14.79 7.14 6.81
C THR A 165 -13.65 7.02 5.81
N ILE A 166 -13.55 5.89 5.12
CA ILE A 166 -12.61 5.69 4.02
C ILE A 166 -13.11 6.51 2.83
N ILE A 167 -12.30 7.46 2.38
CA ILE A 167 -12.61 8.37 1.27
C ILE A 167 -11.90 7.99 -0.03
N ALA A 168 -10.84 7.19 0.08
CA ALA A 168 -10.16 6.63 -1.07
C ALA A 168 -9.47 5.33 -0.67
N ALA A 169 -9.45 4.36 -1.57
CA ALA A 169 -8.72 3.12 -1.37
C ALA A 169 -8.26 2.55 -2.69
N PHE A 170 -7.36 1.58 -2.60
CA PHE A 170 -7.06 0.67 -3.70
C PHE A 170 -6.75 -0.70 -3.13
N VAL A 171 -6.97 -1.72 -3.94
CA VAL A 171 -6.62 -3.10 -3.62
C VAL A 171 -5.63 -3.59 -4.65
N SER A 172 -4.55 -4.17 -4.18
CA SER A 172 -3.69 -5.04 -4.97
C SER A 172 -4.12 -6.48 -4.74
N SER A 173 -4.22 -7.22 -5.84
CA SER A 173 -4.36 -8.66 -5.81
C SER A 173 -3.31 -9.23 -6.74
N GLU A 174 -2.45 -10.06 -6.20
CA GLU A 174 -1.37 -10.64 -6.99
C GLU A 174 -1.87 -11.93 -7.64
N GLY A 175 -1.94 -11.93 -8.97
CA GLY A 175 -1.98 -13.13 -9.81
C GLY A 175 -3.01 -14.22 -9.50
N SER A 176 -3.98 -14.02 -8.61
CA SER A 176 -4.89 -15.07 -8.16
C SER A 176 -6.19 -15.02 -8.96
N PRO A 177 -6.37 -15.91 -9.97
CA PRO A 177 -7.68 -16.15 -10.58
C PRO A 177 -8.69 -16.73 -9.58
N GLU A 178 -8.27 -17.02 -8.35
CA GLU A 178 -9.10 -17.65 -7.33
C GLU A 178 -9.85 -16.64 -6.46
N VAL A 179 -9.55 -15.34 -6.55
CA VAL A 179 -10.39 -14.32 -5.90
C VAL A 179 -11.73 -14.24 -6.62
N ILE A 180 -12.70 -15.02 -6.14
CA ILE A 180 -14.06 -15.06 -6.70
C ILE A 180 -14.98 -13.97 -6.15
N SER A 181 -14.55 -13.19 -5.15
CA SER A 181 -15.21 -11.91 -4.86
C SER A 181 -14.96 -10.98 -6.05
N GLY A 182 -15.81 -11.11 -7.09
CA GLY A 182 -15.65 -10.57 -8.46
C GLY A 182 -15.55 -9.04 -8.60
N SER A 183 -15.21 -8.33 -7.52
CA SER A 183 -14.84 -6.92 -7.51
C SER A 183 -13.81 -6.59 -6.41
N GLY A 184 -12.96 -7.54 -5.98
CA GLY A 184 -11.89 -7.31 -5.01
C GLY A 184 -12.29 -7.53 -3.54
N VAL A 185 -12.10 -6.51 -2.70
CA VAL A 185 -12.34 -6.59 -1.25
C VAL A 185 -13.74 -6.05 -0.92
N PHE A 186 -14.50 -6.79 -0.12
CA PHE A 186 -15.77 -6.34 0.46
C PHE A 186 -15.58 -5.88 1.90
N ILE A 187 -16.26 -4.81 2.27
CA ILE A 187 -16.31 -4.29 3.62
C ILE A 187 -17.66 -4.68 4.23
N LEU A 188 -17.62 -5.45 5.31
CA LEU A 188 -18.80 -5.96 6.01
C LEU A 188 -19.01 -5.21 7.33
N ASP A 189 -20.27 -5.00 7.73
CA ASP A 189 -20.63 -4.54 9.07
C ASP A 189 -20.67 -5.70 10.09
N GLY A 190 -21.00 -5.38 11.35
CA GLY A 190 -21.10 -6.38 12.42
C GLY A 190 -22.30 -7.34 12.29
N SER A 191 -23.11 -7.23 11.23
CA SER A 191 -24.19 -8.15 10.86
C SER A 191 -23.91 -8.83 9.50
N ASP A 192 -22.65 -8.82 9.05
CA ASP A 192 -22.16 -9.39 7.79
C ASP A 192 -22.82 -8.80 6.52
N ARG A 193 -23.35 -7.58 6.61
CA ARG A 193 -23.88 -6.87 5.43
C ARG A 193 -22.77 -6.11 4.75
N VAL A 194 -22.75 -6.15 3.42
CA VAL A 194 -21.82 -5.35 2.60
C VAL A 194 -22.15 -3.86 2.75
N VAL A 195 -21.20 -3.10 3.31
CA VAL A 195 -21.28 -1.64 3.47
C VAL A 195 -20.29 -0.88 2.57
N GLY A 196 -19.46 -1.60 1.82
CA GLY A 196 -18.56 -1.04 0.83
C GLY A 196 -17.82 -2.11 0.04
N SER A 197 -17.20 -1.71 -1.05
CA SER A 197 -16.31 -2.56 -1.86
C SER A 197 -15.17 -1.74 -2.44
N VAL A 198 -14.06 -2.42 -2.72
CA VAL A 198 -12.90 -1.83 -3.39
C VAL A 198 -12.39 -2.80 -4.46
N ALA A 199 -12.40 -2.35 -5.71
CA ALA A 199 -11.92 -3.10 -6.87
C ALA A 199 -10.45 -3.50 -6.71
N ALA A 200 -10.18 -4.79 -6.89
CA ALA A 200 -8.81 -5.30 -6.95
C ALA A 200 -8.15 -4.96 -8.28
N THR A 201 -6.86 -4.69 -8.22
CA THR A 201 -6.00 -4.46 -9.38
C THR A 201 -4.86 -5.47 -9.36
N ASP A 202 -4.68 -6.18 -10.45
CA ASP A 202 -3.47 -6.96 -10.70
C ASP A 202 -2.32 -6.01 -11.04
N THR A 203 -1.34 -5.95 -10.15
CA THR A 203 -0.20 -5.02 -10.24
C THR A 203 0.73 -5.34 -11.41
N THR A 204 0.60 -6.51 -12.04
CA THR A 204 1.31 -6.90 -13.26
C THR A 204 0.69 -6.34 -14.54
N THR A 205 -0.59 -5.94 -14.50
CA THR A 205 -1.32 -5.45 -15.68
C THR A 205 -1.63 -3.95 -15.59
N ALA A 206 -1.81 -3.42 -14.37
CA ALA A 206 -2.05 -2.01 -14.11
C ALA A 206 -1.44 -1.57 -12.78
N ALA A 207 -1.24 -0.27 -12.58
CA ALA A 207 -0.80 0.23 -11.29
C ALA A 207 -1.98 0.38 -10.33
N ALA A 208 -1.86 -0.15 -9.11
CA ALA A 208 -2.83 0.06 -8.06
C ALA A 208 -2.64 1.45 -7.45
N HIS A 209 -3.67 2.27 -7.55
CA HIS A 209 -3.66 3.67 -7.12
C HIS A 209 -5.03 4.05 -6.57
N PHE A 210 -5.06 5.08 -5.73
CA PHE A 210 -6.26 5.46 -5.00
C PHE A 210 -7.43 5.80 -5.92
N GLN A 211 -8.56 5.13 -5.66
CA GLN A 211 -9.86 5.42 -6.25
C GLN A 211 -10.77 6.04 -5.18
N PRO A 212 -11.65 6.98 -5.54
CA PRO A 212 -12.57 7.61 -4.61
C PRO A 212 -13.57 6.60 -4.05
N ASN A 213 -13.76 6.60 -2.74
CA ASN A 213 -14.67 5.72 -2.01
C ASN A 213 -15.43 6.51 -0.94
N ARG A 214 -16.45 5.88 -0.34
CA ARG A 214 -17.15 6.43 0.83
C ARG A 214 -17.68 5.31 1.71
N ILE A 215 -16.81 4.77 2.56
CA ILE A 215 -17.12 3.60 3.39
C ILE A 215 -17.00 3.98 4.87
N PRO A 216 -18.11 4.04 5.63
CA PRO A 216 -18.06 4.29 7.07
C PRO A 216 -17.52 3.06 7.80
N VAL A 217 -16.68 3.28 8.81
CA VAL A 217 -16.08 2.22 9.62
C VAL A 217 -16.63 2.24 11.04
N LEU A 218 -17.26 1.14 11.43
CA LEU A 218 -17.69 0.86 12.80
C LEU A 218 -16.72 -0.13 13.46
N LEU A 219 -16.84 -0.31 14.78
CA LEU A 219 -15.92 -1.16 15.54
C LEU A 219 -15.85 -2.61 15.01
N ASN A 220 -17.00 -3.15 14.59
CA ASN A 220 -17.11 -4.53 14.10
C ASN A 220 -17.01 -4.64 12.58
N THR A 221 -16.55 -3.57 11.90
CA THR A 221 -16.38 -3.60 10.44
C THR A 221 -15.19 -4.48 10.06
N ARG A 222 -15.35 -5.31 9.03
CA ARG A 222 -14.33 -6.26 8.55
C ARG A 222 -14.07 -6.05 7.06
N ALA A 223 -12.81 -6.18 6.64
CA ALA A 223 -12.45 -6.25 5.23
C ALA A 223 -12.20 -7.71 4.87
N VAL A 224 -12.89 -8.23 3.86
CA VAL A 224 -12.78 -9.63 3.46
C VAL A 224 -12.62 -9.79 1.97
N VAL A 225 -11.93 -10.85 1.59
CA VAL A 225 -11.87 -11.37 0.22
C VAL A 225 -12.41 -12.81 0.22
N GLN A 226 -13.12 -13.18 -0.84
CA GLN A 226 -13.59 -14.56 -1.02
C GLN A 226 -12.70 -15.22 -2.07
N THR A 227 -12.23 -16.43 -1.76
CA THR A 227 -11.48 -17.25 -2.71
C THR A 227 -12.21 -18.56 -3.04
N ASP A 228 -12.02 -19.10 -4.23
CA ASP A 228 -12.15 -20.54 -4.49
C ASP A 228 -10.82 -21.24 -4.11
N ALA A 229 -10.79 -22.57 -4.11
CA ALA A 229 -9.70 -23.35 -3.52
C ALA A 229 -8.43 -23.34 -4.38
#